data_AF-A0A356EBI7-F1
#
_entry.id   AF-A0A356EBI7-F1
#
_cell.length_a   1.000
_cell.length_b   1.000
_cell.length_c   1.000
_cell.angle_alpha   90.00
_cell.angle_beta   90.00
_cell.angle_gamma   90.00
#
_symmetry.space_group_name_H-M   'P 1'
#
loop_
_entity.id
_entity.type
_entity.pdbx_description
1 polymer ?
#
loop_
_entity_poly.entity_id
_entity_poly.type
_entity_poly.pdbx_seq_one_letter_code
_entity_poly.pdbx_strand_id
1 'polypeptide(L)' 'MAATKAIAELVGKKVTISIRDDNYYLFEVLGLDAANGFIKLNNTENEDGPIWYPFSIINWIRES' A
#
# COMPACT_ATOMS: atom_id res chain seq x y z
N MET A 1 -1.16 -14.71 -7.85
CA MET A 1 0.16 -14.75 -7.18
C MET A 1 1.19 -13.72 -7.69
N ALA A 2 0.97 -13.01 -8.81
CA ALA A 2 1.92 -12.00 -9.29
C ALA A 2 1.86 -10.66 -8.52
N ALA A 3 0.66 -10.20 -8.13
CA ALA A 3 0.49 -8.92 -7.43
C ALA A 3 1.17 -8.87 -6.06
N THR A 4 1.12 -9.95 -5.28
CA THR A 4 1.74 -10.03 -3.95
C THR A 4 3.26 -9.95 -3.98
N LYS A 5 3.89 -10.52 -5.02
CA LYS A 5 5.35 -10.46 -5.17
C LYS A 5 5.83 -9.06 -5.52
N ALA A 6 5.11 -8.36 -6.40
CA ALA A 6 5.39 -6.97 -6.74
C ALA A 6 5.23 -6.04 -5.53
N ILE A 7 4.23 -6.28 -4.66
CA ILE A 7 4.02 -5.46 -3.45
C ILE A 7 5.12 -5.69 -2.40
N ALA A 8 5.66 -6.91 -2.29
CA ALA A 8 6.76 -7.20 -1.37
C ALA A 8 8.02 -6.39 -1.68
N GLU A 9 8.29 -6.12 -2.95
CA GLU A 9 9.43 -5.30 -3.41
C GLU A 9 9.26 -3.81 -3.09
N LEU A 10 8.03 -3.38 -2.77
CA LEU A 10 7.72 -2.00 -2.41
C LEU A 10 7.90 -1.71 -0.91
N VAL A 11 8.15 -2.72 -0.07
CA VAL A 11 8.36 -2.50 1.37
C VAL A 11 9.58 -1.59 1.60
N GLY A 12 9.38 -0.52 2.37
CA GLY A 12 10.34 0.56 2.60
C GLY A 12 10.34 1.64 1.51
N LYS A 13 9.48 1.55 0.51
CA LYS A 13 9.36 2.53 -0.58
C LYS A 13 8.19 3.47 -0.35
N LYS A 14 8.34 4.68 -0.89
CA LYS A 14 7.22 5.59 -1.12
C LYS A 14 6.51 5.18 -2.41
N VAL A 15 5.20 5.09 -2.33
CA VAL A 15 4.34 4.61 -3.40
C VAL A 15 3.14 5.52 -3.53
N THR A 16 2.67 5.68 -4.76
CA THR A 16 1.39 6.28 -5.05
C THR A 16 0.37 5.16 -5.14
N ILE A 17 -0.70 5.23 -4.33
CA ILE A 17 -1.74 4.20 -4.25
C ILE A 17 -3.09 4.84 -4.52
N SER A 18 -3.93 4.13 -5.27
CA SER A 18 -5.37 4.42 -5.34
C SER A 18 -6.17 3.42 -4.53
N ILE A 19 -6.95 3.95 -3.56
CA ILE A 19 -7.80 3.17 -2.65
C ILE A 19 -9.26 3.60 -2.84
N ARG A 20 -10.11 2.65 -3.26
CA ARG A 20 -11.59 2.72 -3.40
C ARG A 20 -12.24 3.84 -4.23
N ASP A 21 -11.68 5.05 -4.31
CA ASP A 21 -12.36 6.24 -4.84
C ASP A 21 -11.59 6.92 -6.01
N ASP A 22 -10.71 6.18 -6.71
CA ASP A 22 -9.83 6.67 -7.79
C ASP A 22 -8.91 7.85 -7.42
N ASN A 23 -8.94 8.30 -6.16
CA ASN A 23 -8.00 9.24 -5.59
C ASN A 23 -6.65 8.57 -5.41
N TYR A 24 -5.58 9.34 -5.65
CA TYR A 24 -4.21 8.90 -5.47
C TYR A 24 -3.64 9.53 -4.22
N TYR A 25 -3.02 8.71 -3.38
CA TYR A 25 -2.41 9.12 -2.13
C TYR A 25 -0.97 8.63 -2.09
N LEU A 26 -0.08 9.43 -1.48
CA LEU A 26 1.29 9.03 -1.23
C LEU A 26 1.40 8.30 0.11
N PHE A 27 1.88 7.06 0.04
CA PHE A 27 2.11 6.24 1.21
C PHE A 27 3.55 5.75 1.25
N GLU A 28 4.05 5.50 2.44
CA GLU A 28 5.19 4.62 2.65
C GLU A 28 4.70 3.20 2.97
N VAL A 29 5.24 2.19 2.29
CA VAL A 29 4.94 0.79 2.61
C VAL A 29 5.83 0.36 3.77
N LEU A 30 5.24 0.08 4.93
CA LEU A 30 6.00 -0.36 6.10
C LEU A 30 6.10 -1.87 6.23
N GLY A 31 5.21 -2.63 5.57
CA GLY A 31 5.20 -4.07 5.69
C GLY A 31 4.09 -4.73 4.89
N LEU A 32 4.18 -6.06 4.81
CA LEU A 32 3.29 -6.88 4.02
C LEU A 32 2.91 -8.14 4.80
N ASP A 33 1.62 -8.46 4.82
CA ASP A 33 1.11 -9.77 5.20
C ASP A 33 0.48 -10.42 3.97
N ALA A 34 1.32 -11.11 3.20
CA ALA A 34 0.89 -11.77 1.96
C ALA A 34 -0.01 -13.00 2.22
N ALA A 35 0.06 -13.59 3.42
CA ALA A 35 -0.75 -14.75 3.77
C ALA A 35 -2.20 -14.35 4.01
N ASN A 36 -2.42 -13.22 4.68
CA ASN A 36 -3.75 -12.69 4.97
C ASN A 36 -4.22 -11.65 3.93
N GLY A 37 -3.34 -11.20 3.04
CA GLY A 37 -3.69 -10.28 1.96
C GLY A 37 -3.74 -8.81 2.39
N PHE A 38 -2.85 -8.39 3.30
CA PHE A 38 -2.81 -7.02 3.83
C PHE A 38 -1.46 -6.34 3.59
N ILE A 39 -1.49 -5.01 3.40
CA ILE A 39 -0.32 -4.13 3.35
C ILE A 39 -0.39 -3.13 4.51
N LYS A 40 0.75 -2.83 5.14
CA LYS A 40 0.85 -1.77 6.13
C LYS A 40 1.32 -0.51 5.42
N LEU A 41 0.46 0.51 5.38
CA LEU A 41 0.74 1.78 4.73
C LEU A 41 0.79 2.88 5.79
N ASN A 42 1.74 3.80 5.63
CA ASN A 42 1.82 5.02 6.41
C ASN A 42 1.55 6.20 5.50
N ASN A 43 0.47 6.95 5.75
CA ASN A 43 0.19 8.14 4.97
C ASN A 43 1.20 9.21 5.40
N THR A 44 2.14 9.56 4.53
CA THR A 44 3.16 10.56 4.90
C THR A 44 2.63 12.00 4.84
N GLU A 45 1.42 12.18 4.31
CA GLU A 45 0.77 13.49 4.13
C GLU A 45 -0.27 13.80 5.21
N ASN A 46 -0.72 12.81 5.99
CA ASN A 46 -1.65 12.99 7.11
C ASN A 46 -1.02 12.51 8.44
N GLU A 47 -1.56 13.00 9.56
CA GLU A 47 -1.13 12.58 10.91
C GLU A 47 -1.72 11.22 11.34
N ASP A 48 -2.51 10.58 10.48
CA ASP A 48 -2.97 9.22 10.72
C ASP A 48 -1.77 8.28 10.73
N GLY A 49 -1.60 7.57 11.85
CA GLY A 49 -0.55 6.57 11.99
C GLY A 49 -0.69 5.43 10.98
N PRO A 50 0.28 4.50 10.94
CA PRO A 50 0.26 3.42 9.96
C PRO A 50 -0.94 2.48 10.12
N ILE A 51 -1.65 2.20 9.03
CA ILE A 51 -2.85 1.35 9.00
C ILE A 51 -2.64 0.15 8.08
N TRP A 52 -3.27 -0.97 8.42
CA TRP A 52 -3.33 -2.14 7.56
C TRP A 52 -4.51 -2.05 6.60
N TYR A 53 -4.23 -2.15 5.30
CA TYR A 53 -5.24 -2.16 4.25
C TYR A 53 -5.27 -3.52 3.55
N PRO A 54 -6.44 -4.08 3.26
CA PRO A 54 -6.55 -5.30 2.45
C PRO A 54 -6.18 -5.00 0.99
N PHE A 55 -5.54 -5.94 0.28
CA PHE A 55 -5.22 -5.73 -1.15
C PHE A 55 -6.46 -5.56 -2.02
N SER A 56 -7.60 -6.09 -1.58
CA SER A 56 -8.87 -6.04 -2.32
C SER A 56 -9.42 -4.63 -2.52
N ILE A 57 -8.94 -3.63 -1.77
CA ILE A 57 -9.33 -2.23 -1.95
C ILE A 57 -8.28 -1.40 -2.71
N ILE A 58 -7.14 -2.00 -3.04
CA ILE A 58 -6.07 -1.35 -3.80
C ILE A 58 -6.36 -1.54 -5.28
N ASN A 59 -6.76 -0.46 -5.94
CA ASN A 59 -7.03 -0.49 -7.38
C ASN A 59 -5.72 -0.39 -8.17
N TRP A 60 -4.76 0.38 -7.66
CA TRP A 60 -3.49 0.64 -8.32
C TRP A 60 -2.39 1.01 -7.32
N ILE A 61 -1.15 0.62 -7.62
CA ILE A 61 0.03 0.92 -6.83
C ILE A 61 1.27 1.05 -7.72
N ARG A 62 2.13 2.04 -7.47
CA ARG A 62 3.42 2.23 -8.14
C ARG A 62 4.42 2.93 -7.23
N GLU A 63 5.70 2.62 -7.35
CA GLU A 63 6.79 3.40 -6.74
C GLU A 63 6.77 4.84 -7.27
N SER A 64 6.87 5.82 -6.34
CA SER A 64 6.86 7.25 -6.66
C SER A 64 8.24 7.76 -7.11
#